data_AF-A0A9P4GRJ6-F1
#
_entry.id   AF-A0A9P4GRJ6-F1
#
_cell.length_a   1.000
_cell.length_b   1.000
_cell.length_c   1.000
_cell.angle_alpha   90.00
_cell.angle_beta   90.00
_cell.angle_gamma   90.00
#
_symmetry.space_group_name_H-M   'P 1'
#
loop_
_entity.id
_entity.type
_entity.pdbx_description
1 polymer ?
#
loop_
_entity_poly.entity_id
_entity_poly.type
_entity_poly.pdbx_seq_one_letter_code
_entity_poly.pdbx_strand_id
1 'polypeptide(L)'
;MGFLGAVTLLNSYMLIPSESEYDLAAQKLVEAGFRPAPWSYGITDPHLLPDDEIARRLKLREYPEFQRLDGNSVRFQFPVGFSGPERVVLLRSTYIGLSPPNDPSSMQRFHCHDILYYPDKALLLESFIRTLLQESPGYWRYLLEAWAISYIYGILMVEDSVLDSCEDESVKLWFNEKIRRGKGGLDRTTVSKRVGKGQAPAT
;
A
#
# COMPACT_ATOMS: atom_id res chain seq x y z
N MET A 1 -1.19 11.15 17.64
CA MET A 1 -1.64 9.77 17.43
C MET A 1 -1.66 9.54 15.92
N GLY A 2 -0.53 9.09 15.35
CA GLY A 2 -0.42 8.83 13.93
C GLY A 2 -0.94 7.42 13.65
N PHE A 3 -2.18 7.31 13.20
CA PHE A 3 -2.73 6.03 12.76
C PHE A 3 -1.97 5.59 11.50
N LEU A 4 -1.62 4.31 11.45
CA LEU A 4 -0.87 3.63 10.39
C LEU A 4 -1.70 3.51 9.10
N GLY A 5 -2.09 4.65 8.52
CA GLY A 5 -2.23 4.76 7.08
C GLY A 5 -0.83 4.99 6.53
N ALA A 6 -0.30 4.08 5.72
CA ALA A 6 0.89 4.43 4.97
C ALA A 6 0.52 5.58 4.02
N VAL A 7 1.27 6.69 4.06
CA VAL A 7 1.24 7.66 2.96
C VAL A 7 1.81 6.91 1.77
N THR A 8 0.94 6.23 1.05
CA THR A 8 1.26 5.62 -0.22
C THR A 8 1.58 6.76 -1.16
N LEU A 9 2.58 6.59 -2.03
CA LEU A 9 2.89 7.53 -3.10
C LEU A 9 1.70 7.71 -4.07
N LEU A 10 0.68 6.85 -3.92
CA LEU A 10 -0.61 6.92 -4.57
C LEU A 10 -1.58 7.63 -3.64
N ASN A 11 -2.20 8.72 -4.07
CA ASN A 11 -3.32 9.35 -3.35
C ASN A 11 -4.53 8.40 -3.35
N SER A 12 -4.50 7.34 -2.55
CA SER A 12 -5.52 6.29 -2.55
C SER A 12 -5.74 5.71 -1.16
N TYR A 13 -7.00 5.62 -0.75
CA TYR A 13 -7.43 4.83 0.40
C TYR A 13 -7.52 3.37 -0.01
N MET A 14 -6.62 2.54 0.50
CA MET A 14 -6.63 1.09 0.24
C MET A 14 -7.39 0.38 1.36
N LEU A 15 -8.47 -0.29 1.00
CA LEU A 15 -9.30 -1.09 1.89
C LEU A 15 -9.17 -2.55 1.52
N ILE A 16 -9.18 -3.40 2.54
CA ILE A 16 -8.95 -4.84 2.41
C ILE A 16 -10.12 -5.54 3.09
N PRO A 17 -11.22 -5.80 2.38
CA PRO A 17 -12.31 -6.60 2.92
C PRO A 17 -11.85 -8.06 3.11
N SER A 18 -12.64 -8.84 3.85
CA SER A 18 -12.48 -10.29 3.83
C SER A 18 -12.70 -10.81 2.40
N GLU A 19 -12.03 -11.90 2.02
CA GLU A 19 -12.14 -12.43 0.64
C GLU A 19 -13.59 -12.74 0.25
N SER A 20 -14.38 -13.28 1.20
CA SER A 20 -15.80 -13.59 1.00
C SER A 20 -16.68 -12.36 0.80
N GLU A 21 -16.23 -11.18 1.24
CA GLU A 21 -16.99 -9.93 1.16
C GLU A 21 -16.45 -8.98 0.09
N TYR A 22 -15.42 -9.37 -0.67
CA TYR A 22 -14.76 -8.51 -1.65
C TYR A 22 -15.75 -7.94 -2.69
N ASP A 23 -16.56 -8.80 -3.31
CA ASP A 23 -17.51 -8.38 -4.33
C ASP A 23 -18.68 -7.57 -3.73
N LEU A 24 -19.12 -7.93 -2.52
CA LEU A 24 -20.15 -7.19 -1.80
C LEU A 24 -19.67 -5.78 -1.41
N ALA A 25 -18.41 -5.65 -0.97
CA ALA A 25 -17.80 -4.35 -0.66
C ALA A 25 -17.70 -3.47 -1.91
N ALA A 26 -17.33 -4.05 -3.05
CA ALA A 26 -17.30 -3.35 -4.34
C ALA A 26 -18.70 -2.85 -4.73
N GLN A 27 -19.72 -3.71 -4.60
CA GLN A 27 -21.11 -3.35 -4.87
C GLN A 27 -21.59 -2.20 -3.97
N LYS A 28 -21.32 -2.27 -2.66
CA LYS A 28 -21.71 -1.22 -1.70
C LYS A 28 -21.08 0.14 -2.02
N LEU A 29 -19.84 0.17 -2.52
CA LEU A 29 -19.23 1.42 -2.97
C LEU A 29 -19.98 2.01 -4.17
N VAL A 30 -20.36 1.19 -5.15
CA VAL A 30 -21.17 1.64 -6.29
C VAL A 30 -22.53 2.18 -5.82
N GLU A 31 -23.22 1.47 -4.92
CA GLU A 31 -24.50 1.90 -4.34
C GLU A 31 -24.37 3.22 -3.56
N ALA A 32 -23.23 3.44 -2.91
CA ALA A 32 -22.90 4.70 -2.23
C ALA A 32 -22.48 5.84 -3.19
N GLY A 33 -22.53 5.61 -4.51
CA GLY A 33 -22.25 6.64 -5.52
C GLY A 33 -20.79 6.78 -5.91
N PHE A 34 -19.91 5.88 -5.45
CA PHE A 34 -18.53 5.83 -5.94
C PHE A 34 -18.50 5.37 -7.40
N ARG A 35 -17.63 5.98 -8.20
CA ARG A 35 -17.58 5.78 -9.65
C ARG A 35 -16.44 4.83 -10.02
N PRO A 36 -16.68 3.70 -10.70
CA PRO A 36 -15.63 2.77 -11.09
C PRO A 36 -14.52 3.44 -11.92
N ALA A 37 -13.27 3.06 -11.64
CA ALA A 37 -12.06 3.51 -12.35
C ALA A 37 -11.31 2.28 -12.91
N PRO A 38 -11.79 1.68 -14.02
CA PRO A 38 -11.34 0.35 -14.46
C PRO A 38 -9.98 0.34 -15.18
N TRP A 39 -9.36 1.49 -15.42
CA TRP A 39 -8.08 1.58 -16.14
C TRP A 39 -6.88 1.20 -15.26
N SER A 40 -5.84 0.65 -15.87
CA SER A 40 -4.61 0.16 -15.19
C SER A 40 -3.89 1.21 -14.35
N TYR A 41 -3.14 0.76 -13.32
CA TYR A 41 -2.22 1.61 -12.55
C TYR A 41 -1.10 2.20 -13.40
N GLY A 42 -0.81 1.62 -14.56
CA GLY A 42 0.17 2.15 -15.51
C GLY A 42 -0.32 3.38 -16.29
N ILE A 43 -1.60 3.76 -16.18
CA ILE A 43 -2.20 4.85 -16.93
C ILE A 43 -2.68 5.94 -15.97
N THR A 44 -2.38 7.20 -16.30
CA THR A 44 -3.08 8.35 -15.73
C THR A 44 -4.56 8.30 -16.13
N ASP A 45 -5.45 8.91 -15.32
CA ASP A 45 -6.89 8.98 -15.62
C ASP A 45 -7.14 9.27 -17.12
N PRO A 46 -7.73 8.33 -17.87
CA PRO A 46 -7.91 8.45 -19.32
C PRO A 46 -8.73 9.67 -19.75
N HIS A 47 -9.54 10.23 -18.85
CA HIS A 47 -10.33 11.45 -19.08
C HIS A 47 -9.51 12.73 -18.95
N LEU A 48 -8.34 12.68 -18.31
CA LEU A 48 -7.41 13.81 -18.21
C LEU A 48 -6.41 13.85 -19.37
N LEU A 49 -6.34 12.79 -20.18
CA LEU A 49 -5.46 12.75 -21.34
C LEU A 49 -6.07 13.53 -22.52
N PRO A 50 -5.26 14.31 -23.26
CA PRO A 50 -5.70 14.94 -24.50
C PRO A 50 -6.16 13.88 -25.52
N ASP A 51 -7.07 14.25 -26.43
CA ASP A 51 -7.44 13.35 -27.53
C ASP A 51 -6.44 13.44 -28.69
N ASP A 52 -5.26 12.87 -28.46
CA ASP A 52 -4.20 12.75 -29.47
C ASP A 52 -3.76 11.29 -29.68
N GLU A 53 -2.93 11.07 -30.69
CA GLU A 53 -2.45 9.74 -31.05
C GLU A 53 -1.64 9.08 -29.93
N ILE A 54 -0.88 9.86 -29.15
CA ILE A 54 -0.05 9.36 -28.05
C ILE A 54 -0.95 8.86 -26.92
N ALA A 55 -1.95 9.64 -26.53
CA ALA A 55 -2.93 9.26 -25.52
C ALA A 55 -3.74 8.02 -25.92
N ARG A 56 -4.13 7.90 -27.19
CA ARG A 56 -4.80 6.69 -27.70
C ARG A 56 -3.90 5.45 -27.61
N ARG A 57 -2.62 5.57 -27.96
CA ARG A 57 -1.64 4.49 -27.78
C ARG A 57 -1.45 4.12 -26.31
N LEU A 58 -1.40 5.10 -25.41
CA LEU A 58 -1.27 4.86 -23.96
C LEU A 58 -2.49 4.14 -23.36
N LYS A 59 -3.71 4.44 -23.86
CA LYS A 59 -4.96 3.77 -23.45
C LYS A 59 -5.02 2.29 -23.86
N LEU A 60 -4.35 1.94 -24.97
CA LEU A 60 -4.30 0.57 -25.50
C LEU A 60 -3.09 -0.23 -25.04
N ARG A 61 -2.14 0.43 -24.35
CA ARG A 61 -0.91 -0.21 -23.90
C ARG A 61 -1.20 -1.16 -22.74
N GLU A 62 -0.62 -2.35 -22.80
CA GLU A 62 -0.57 -3.26 -21.66
C GLU A 62 0.59 -2.89 -20.73
N TYR A 63 0.35 -3.02 -19.43
CA TYR A 63 1.34 -2.76 -18.39
C TYR A 63 1.55 -4.04 -17.57
N PRO A 64 2.37 -4.98 -18.08
CA PRO A 64 2.55 -6.28 -17.44
C PRO A 64 3.05 -6.18 -16.00
N GLU A 65 3.78 -5.12 -15.65
CA GLU A 65 4.26 -4.83 -14.29
C GLU A 65 3.14 -4.50 -13.29
N PHE A 66 1.92 -4.19 -13.75
CA PHE A 66 0.74 -3.96 -12.91
C PHE A 66 -0.32 -5.04 -13.06
N GLN A 67 -0.15 -6.01 -13.96
CA GLN A 67 -1.19 -6.98 -14.30
C GLN A 67 -1.74 -7.74 -13.08
N ARG A 68 -0.86 -8.18 -12.16
CA ARG A 68 -1.29 -8.86 -10.92
C ARG A 68 -2.06 -7.91 -10.01
N LEU A 69 -1.58 -6.68 -9.84
CA LEU A 69 -2.26 -5.67 -9.03
C LEU A 69 -3.63 -5.30 -9.62
N ASP A 70 -3.70 -5.08 -10.93
CA ASP A 70 -4.95 -4.77 -11.65
C ASP A 70 -5.95 -5.93 -11.54
N GLY A 71 -5.49 -7.18 -11.65
CA GLY A 71 -6.36 -8.36 -11.50
C GLY A 71 -6.83 -8.64 -10.06
N ASN A 72 -6.14 -8.09 -9.06
CA ASN A 72 -6.44 -8.29 -7.65
C ASN A 72 -6.97 -7.02 -6.95
N SER A 73 -7.41 -6.03 -7.72
CA SER A 73 -7.97 -4.81 -7.17
C SER A 73 -9.13 -4.27 -7.98
N VAL A 74 -10.01 -3.53 -7.32
CA VAL A 74 -10.99 -2.65 -7.96
C VAL A 74 -10.81 -1.24 -7.40
N ARG A 75 -11.01 -0.25 -8.25
CA ARG A 75 -10.75 1.16 -7.94
C ARG A 75 -11.98 1.99 -8.20
N PHE A 76 -12.14 3.02 -7.38
CA PHE A 76 -13.23 3.94 -7.48
C PHE A 76 -12.77 5.37 -7.28
N GLN A 77 -13.29 6.28 -8.11
CA GLN A 77 -13.30 7.70 -7.83
C GLN A 77 -14.39 8.02 -6.80
N PHE A 78 -14.20 9.09 -6.04
CA PHE A 78 -15.22 9.60 -5.13
C PHE A 78 -16.51 10.03 -5.88
N PRO A 79 -17.66 10.05 -5.17
CA PRO A 79 -18.92 10.55 -5.71
C PRO A 79 -18.81 11.98 -6.25
N VAL A 80 -19.76 12.36 -7.11
CA VAL A 80 -19.85 13.73 -7.64
C VAL A 80 -20.03 14.71 -6.48
N GLY A 81 -19.29 15.83 -6.51
CA GLY A 81 -19.30 16.84 -5.45
C GLY A 81 -18.12 16.73 -4.49
N PHE A 82 -17.37 15.63 -4.50
CA PHE A 82 -16.08 15.52 -3.83
C PHE A 82 -14.96 15.90 -4.79
N SER A 83 -14.10 16.84 -4.37
CA SER A 83 -12.95 17.28 -5.15
C SER A 83 -11.69 16.55 -4.70
N GLY A 84 -10.91 16.01 -5.64
CA GLY A 84 -9.58 15.50 -5.36
C GLY A 84 -9.17 14.34 -6.29
N PRO A 85 -7.86 14.09 -6.47
CA PRO A 85 -7.36 12.94 -7.22
C PRO A 85 -7.47 11.62 -6.44
N GLU A 86 -7.94 11.66 -5.18
CA GLU A 86 -8.01 10.52 -4.30
C GLU A 86 -8.91 9.42 -4.86
N ARG A 87 -8.50 8.17 -4.65
CA ARG A 87 -9.29 6.98 -5.02
C ARG A 87 -9.53 6.10 -3.81
N VAL A 88 -10.62 5.34 -3.86
CA VAL A 88 -10.80 4.18 -2.97
C VAL A 88 -10.43 2.95 -3.77
N VAL A 89 -9.58 2.10 -3.19
CA VAL A 89 -9.11 0.86 -3.79
C VAL A 89 -9.52 -0.28 -2.88
N LEU A 90 -10.17 -1.31 -3.42
CA LEU A 90 -10.29 -2.59 -2.75
C LEU A 90 -9.19 -3.51 -3.24
N LEU A 91 -8.49 -4.15 -2.32
CA LEU A 91 -7.49 -5.18 -2.60
C LEU A 91 -7.97 -6.53 -2.11
N ARG A 92 -7.74 -7.59 -2.90
CA ARG A 92 -8.02 -8.96 -2.45
C ARG A 92 -7.12 -9.33 -1.28
N SER A 93 -7.72 -9.80 -0.19
CA SER A 93 -6.99 -10.22 1.02
C SER A 93 -5.99 -11.35 0.73
N THR A 94 -6.36 -12.27 -0.16
CA THR A 94 -5.52 -13.38 -0.61
C THR A 94 -4.29 -12.94 -1.39
N TYR A 95 -4.39 -11.83 -2.14
CA TYR A 95 -3.28 -11.29 -2.91
C TYR A 95 -2.20 -10.67 -2.01
N ILE A 96 -2.62 -9.84 -1.06
CA ILE A 96 -1.69 -9.13 -0.16
C ILE A 96 -1.33 -9.92 1.10
N GLY A 97 -2.01 -11.04 1.37
CA GLY A 97 -1.80 -11.85 2.56
C GLY A 97 -2.19 -11.15 3.86
N LEU A 98 -3.22 -10.31 3.82
CA LEU A 98 -3.74 -9.56 4.96
C LEU A 98 -5.27 -9.54 4.90
N SER A 99 -5.93 -9.79 6.02
CA SER A 99 -7.40 -9.78 6.13
C SER A 99 -7.84 -9.08 7.42
N PRO A 100 -9.08 -8.56 7.50
CA PRO A 100 -9.64 -8.13 8.77
C PRO A 100 -9.54 -9.24 9.84
N PRO A 101 -9.31 -8.89 11.11
CA PRO A 101 -9.22 -9.87 12.18
C PRO A 101 -10.58 -10.57 12.37
N ASN A 102 -10.56 -11.88 12.59
CA ASN A 102 -11.75 -12.72 12.76
C ASN A 102 -11.80 -13.42 14.14
N ASP A 103 -10.78 -13.24 14.97
CA ASP A 103 -10.66 -13.87 16.28
C ASP A 103 -9.88 -12.98 17.27
N PRO A 104 -9.95 -13.25 18.60
CA PRO A 104 -9.28 -12.43 19.60
C PRO A 104 -7.75 -12.37 19.48
N SER A 105 -7.10 -13.40 18.96
CA SER A 105 -5.64 -13.42 18.76
C SER A 105 -5.23 -12.55 17.57
N SER A 106 -5.96 -12.65 16.44
CA SER A 106 -5.70 -11.77 15.29
C SER A 106 -5.96 -10.31 15.62
N MET A 107 -7.00 -9.99 16.41
CA MET A 107 -7.28 -8.62 16.86
C MET A 107 -6.10 -7.94 17.58
N GLN A 108 -5.22 -8.68 18.26
CA GLN A 108 -4.06 -8.10 18.95
C GLN A 108 -3.04 -7.49 17.98
N ARG A 109 -3.04 -7.91 16.70
CA ARG A 109 -2.18 -7.39 15.64
C ARG A 109 -2.80 -6.22 14.88
N PHE A 110 -3.96 -5.74 15.31
CA PHE A 110 -4.65 -4.60 14.70
C PHE A 110 -4.97 -3.54 15.74
N HIS A 111 -4.86 -2.29 15.31
CA HIS A 111 -5.48 -1.16 15.97
C HIS A 111 -6.86 -0.92 15.37
N CYS A 112 -7.91 -0.99 16.19
CA CYS A 112 -9.27 -0.70 15.76
C CYS A 112 -9.64 0.76 16.06
N HIS A 113 -10.14 1.46 15.05
CA HIS A 113 -10.74 2.79 15.19
C HIS A 113 -12.09 2.80 14.47
N ASP A 114 -13.16 2.95 15.25
CA ASP A 114 -14.56 2.77 14.82
C ASP A 114 -14.81 1.41 14.15
N ILE A 115 -14.87 1.40 12.81
CA ILE A 115 -15.11 0.21 11.99
C ILE A 115 -13.87 -0.19 11.16
N LEU A 116 -12.76 0.52 11.32
CA LEU A 116 -11.53 0.32 10.54
C LEU A 116 -10.47 -0.38 11.38
N TYR A 117 -9.87 -1.42 10.79
CA TYR A 117 -8.79 -2.19 11.38
C TYR A 117 -7.47 -1.84 10.69
N TYR A 118 -6.55 -1.26 11.45
CA TYR A 118 -5.22 -0.90 10.98
C TYR A 118 -4.21 -1.94 11.45
N PRO A 119 -3.53 -2.68 10.55
CA PRO A 119 -2.54 -3.65 10.95
C PRO A 119 -1.39 -2.96 11.71
N ASP A 120 -0.79 -3.68 12.66
CA ASP A 120 0.45 -3.23 13.27
C ASP A 120 1.59 -3.14 12.25
N LYS A 121 2.68 -2.47 12.64
CA LYS A 121 3.86 -2.28 11.80
C LYS A 121 4.49 -3.58 11.28
N ALA A 122 4.43 -4.67 12.05
CA ALA A 122 5.04 -5.95 11.71
C ALA A 122 4.20 -6.67 10.65
N LEU A 123 2.89 -6.76 10.89
CA LEU A 123 1.93 -7.37 9.97
C LEU A 123 1.84 -6.60 8.65
N LEU A 124 1.87 -5.27 8.70
CA LEU A 124 1.90 -4.45 7.50
C LEU A 124 3.18 -4.70 6.69
N LEU A 125 4.35 -4.67 7.34
CA LEU A 125 5.63 -4.93 6.68
C LEU A 125 5.69 -6.33 6.05
N GLU A 126 5.22 -7.35 6.78
CA GLU A 126 5.10 -8.73 6.30
C GLU A 126 4.25 -8.81 5.02
N SER A 127 3.09 -8.15 5.02
CA SER A 127 2.19 -8.11 3.86
C SER A 127 2.85 -7.45 2.63
N PHE A 128 3.55 -6.31 2.81
CA PHE A 128 4.28 -5.67 1.71
C PHE A 128 5.35 -6.57 1.11
N ILE A 129 6.15 -7.24 1.96
CA ILE A 129 7.23 -8.12 1.50
C ILE A 129 6.67 -9.36 0.82
N ARG A 130 5.66 -10.01 1.40
CA ARG A 130 5.01 -11.18 0.81
C ARG A 130 4.40 -10.86 -0.56
N THR A 131 3.77 -9.70 -0.70
CA THR A 131 3.27 -9.23 -2.00
C THR A 131 4.42 -9.01 -2.97
N LEU A 132 5.48 -8.30 -2.54
CA LEU A 132 6.66 -8.00 -3.35
C LEU A 132 7.35 -9.24 -3.89
N LEU A 133 7.43 -10.31 -3.09
CA LEU A 133 8.09 -11.56 -3.49
C LEU A 133 7.31 -12.32 -4.58
N GLN A 134 6.01 -12.08 -4.70
CA GLN A 134 5.15 -12.66 -5.75
C GLN A 134 5.14 -11.82 -7.04
N GLU A 135 5.54 -10.56 -6.98
CA GLU A 135 5.51 -9.65 -8.12
C GLU A 135 6.67 -9.88 -9.09
N SER A 136 6.39 -9.70 -10.37
CA SER A 136 7.44 -9.65 -11.40
C SER A 136 8.31 -8.40 -11.20
N PRO A 137 9.57 -8.40 -11.68
CA PRO A 137 10.38 -7.19 -11.72
C PRO A 137 9.66 -6.08 -12.49
N GLY A 138 9.48 -4.92 -11.87
CA GLY A 138 8.72 -3.83 -12.46
C GLY A 138 8.48 -2.69 -11.47
N TYR A 139 7.79 -1.66 -11.94
CA TYR A 139 7.56 -0.44 -11.15
C TYR A 139 6.76 -0.71 -9.87
N TRP A 140 5.74 -1.56 -9.94
CA TRP A 140 4.96 -1.94 -8.76
C TRP A 140 5.79 -2.61 -7.68
N ARG A 141 6.61 -3.60 -8.06
CA ARG A 141 7.53 -4.26 -7.14
C ARG A 141 8.52 -3.28 -6.49
N TYR A 142 9.03 -2.33 -7.26
CA TYR A 142 9.90 -1.27 -6.74
C TYR A 142 9.18 -0.36 -5.72
N LEU A 143 7.91 -0.01 -5.98
CA LEU A 143 7.11 0.77 -5.02
C LEU A 143 6.89 0.02 -3.71
N LEU A 144 6.55 -1.28 -3.78
CA LEU A 144 6.43 -2.13 -2.58
C LEU A 144 7.74 -2.15 -1.78
N GLU A 145 8.89 -2.25 -2.45
CA GLU A 145 10.20 -2.22 -1.79
C GLU A 145 10.45 -0.87 -1.09
N ALA A 146 10.18 0.23 -1.80
CA ALA A 146 10.35 1.58 -1.28
C ALA A 146 9.45 1.81 -0.05
N TRP A 147 8.19 1.36 -0.09
CA TRP A 147 7.29 1.46 1.05
C TRP A 147 7.72 0.59 2.23
N ALA A 148 8.11 -0.66 2.00
CA ALA A 148 8.59 -1.56 3.04
C ALA A 148 9.82 -0.98 3.77
N ILE A 149 10.83 -0.54 3.01
CA ILE A 149 12.13 -0.14 3.58
C ILE A 149 12.17 1.32 3.99
N SER A 150 11.74 2.25 3.13
CA SER A 150 11.86 3.68 3.42
C SER A 150 10.74 4.17 4.34
N TYR A 151 9.49 3.77 4.07
CA TYR A 151 8.36 4.28 4.84
C TYR A 151 8.13 3.49 6.13
N ILE A 152 7.81 2.20 6.02
CA ILE A 152 7.48 1.38 7.19
C ILE A 152 8.71 1.23 8.05
N TYR A 153 9.76 0.58 7.56
CA TYR A 153 10.96 0.36 8.37
C TYR A 153 11.69 1.66 8.76
N GLY A 154 11.97 2.52 7.78
CA GLY A 154 12.77 3.73 7.96
C GLY A 154 12.07 4.83 8.74
N ILE A 155 10.92 5.33 8.24
CA ILE A 155 10.22 6.48 8.83
C ILE A 155 9.52 6.12 10.13
N LEU A 156 8.85 4.96 10.20
CA LEU A 156 8.17 4.52 11.44
C LEU A 156 9.12 3.91 12.47
N MET A 157 10.41 3.92 12.16
CA MET A 157 11.49 3.45 13.01
C MET A 157 11.26 2.04 13.57
N VAL A 158 10.83 1.11 12.72
CA VAL A 158 10.56 -0.27 13.11
C VAL A 158 11.86 -0.97 13.50
N GLU A 159 11.84 -1.84 14.51
CA GLU A 159 13.05 -2.55 14.98
C GLU A 159 13.54 -3.58 13.97
N ASP A 160 14.85 -3.82 13.92
CA ASP A 160 15.46 -4.81 13.02
C ASP A 160 14.98 -6.25 13.27
N SER A 161 14.51 -6.53 14.49
CA SER A 161 13.97 -7.82 14.94
C SER A 161 12.46 -7.98 14.70
N VAL A 162 11.79 -7.00 14.10
CA VAL A 162 10.32 -6.98 13.99
C VAL A 162 9.72 -8.21 13.29
N LEU A 163 10.48 -8.85 12.39
CA LEU A 163 10.05 -10.04 11.67
C LEU A 163 10.70 -11.34 12.20
N ASP A 164 11.38 -11.33 13.35
CA ASP A 164 12.06 -12.53 13.86
C ASP A 164 11.10 -13.69 14.14
N SER A 165 9.87 -13.38 14.57
CA SER A 165 8.79 -14.35 14.78
C SER A 165 7.96 -14.63 13.52
N CYS A 166 8.30 -14.07 12.36
CA CYS A 166 7.59 -14.35 11.11
C CYS A 166 7.84 -15.81 10.70
N GLU A 167 6.77 -16.54 10.37
CA GLU A 167 6.85 -17.94 9.95
C GLU A 167 7.42 -18.09 8.53
N ASP A 168 7.26 -17.06 7.69
CA ASP A 168 7.74 -17.05 6.31
C ASP A 168 9.24 -16.72 6.26
N GLU A 169 10.07 -17.75 6.11
CA GLU A 169 11.52 -17.62 5.99
C GLU A 169 11.96 -16.74 4.81
N SER A 170 11.20 -16.72 3.72
CA SER A 170 11.54 -15.90 2.54
C SER A 170 11.39 -14.42 2.85
N VAL A 171 10.33 -14.06 3.61
CA VAL A 171 10.10 -12.70 4.09
C VAL A 171 11.22 -12.26 5.03
N LYS A 172 11.61 -13.11 5.99
CA LYS A 172 12.71 -12.81 6.92
C LYS A 172 14.05 -12.62 6.22
N LEU A 173 14.40 -13.55 5.31
CA LEU A 173 15.66 -13.50 4.57
C LEU A 173 15.74 -12.21 3.76
N TRP A 174 14.68 -11.89 3.01
CA TRP A 174 14.61 -10.68 2.19
C TRP A 174 14.77 -9.42 3.05
N PHE A 175 14.06 -9.33 4.18
CA PHE A 175 14.12 -8.17 5.06
C PHE A 175 15.53 -7.99 5.65
N ASN A 176 16.10 -9.06 6.21
CA ASN A 176 17.44 -9.05 6.80
C ASN A 176 18.52 -8.63 5.79
N GLU A 177 18.42 -9.13 4.55
CA GLU A 177 19.32 -8.73 3.47
C GLU A 177 19.19 -7.24 3.14
N LYS A 178 17.94 -6.76 2.96
CA LYS A 178 17.67 -5.36 2.58
C LYS A 178 18.12 -4.36 3.63
N ILE A 179 17.92 -4.66 4.91
CA ILE A 179 18.38 -3.79 6.00
C ILE A 179 19.86 -3.98 6.33
N ARG A 180 20.56 -4.88 5.63
CA ARG A 180 21.97 -5.22 5.86
C ARG A 180 22.21 -5.69 7.31
N ARG A 181 21.28 -6.48 7.83
CA ARG A 181 21.37 -6.99 9.21
C ARG A 181 22.64 -7.81 9.37
N GLY A 182 23.40 -7.53 10.43
CA GLY A 182 24.72 -8.13 10.65
C GLY A 182 25.85 -7.60 9.75
N LYS A 183 25.58 -6.65 8.84
CA LYS A 183 26.57 -6.02 7.94
C LYS A 183 26.67 -4.51 8.15
N GLY A 184 26.47 -4.05 9.39
CA GLY A 184 26.50 -2.64 9.78
C GLY A 184 25.15 -1.91 9.71
N GLY A 185 24.08 -2.57 9.26
CA GLY A 185 22.73 -2.01 9.22
C GLY A 185 22.55 -0.88 8.19
N LEU A 186 21.32 -0.39 8.07
CA LEU A 186 21.00 0.83 7.32
C LEU A 186 21.09 2.04 8.26
N ASP A 187 21.79 3.11 7.84
CA ASP A 187 21.71 4.40 8.55
C ASP A 187 20.32 5.00 8.37
N ARG A 188 19.55 5.01 9.46
CA ARG A 188 18.19 5.57 9.52
C ARG A 188 18.15 6.99 10.05
N THR A 189 19.26 7.50 10.58
CA THR A 189 19.33 8.83 11.23
C THR A 189 19.41 9.98 10.23
N THR A 190 19.87 9.73 9.00
CA THR A 190 19.92 10.74 7.93
C THR A 190 18.55 11.00 7.28
N VAL A 191 17.62 10.04 7.34
CA VAL A 191 16.25 10.16 6.80
C VAL A 191 15.38 11.10 7.66
N SER A 192 15.53 11.07 8.98
CA SER A 192 14.73 11.90 9.91
C SER A 192 15.18 13.37 10.00
N LYS A 193 16.42 13.70 9.61
CA LYS A 193 16.96 15.07 9.69
C LYS A 193 16.26 16.09 8.77
N ARG A 194 15.50 15.65 7.75
CA ARG A 194 14.72 16.57 6.90
C ARG A 194 13.40 17.02 7.54
N VAL A 195 12.89 16.32 8.55
CA VAL A 195 11.62 16.67 9.23
C VAL A 195 11.83 17.74 10.32
N GLY A 196 13.06 17.92 10.81
CA GLY A 196 13.37 18.82 11.93
C GLY A 196 13.89 20.23 11.59
N LYS A 197 14.04 20.60 10.31
CA LYS A 197 14.59 21.93 9.92
C LYS A 197 13.48 22.97 9.64
N GLY A 198 12.54 23.11 10.57
CA GLY A 198 11.40 24.01 10.40
C GLY A 198 10.86 24.55 11.71
N GLN A 199 11.71 25.06 12.59
CA GLN A 199 11.40 26.13 13.55
C GLN A 199 12.66 26.46 14.38
N ALA A 200 13.22 27.63 14.14
CA ALA A 200 14.00 28.34 15.16
C ALA A 200 13.15 29.55 15.56
N PRO A 201 12.87 29.77 16.86
CA PRO A 201 12.20 30.99 17.29
C PRO A 201 13.19 32.15 17.15
N ALA A 202 12.80 33.17 16.38
CA ALA A 202 13.46 34.46 16.43
C ALA A 202 13.18 35.08 17.80
N THR A 203 14.26 35.46 18.49
CA THR A 203 14.25 36.29 19.69
C THR A 203 14.17 37.76 19.31
#